data_AF-A0A0X3P1D5-F1
#
_entry.id   AF-A0A0X3P1D5-F1
#
_cell.length_a   1.000
_cell.length_b   1.000
_cell.length_c   1.000
_cell.angle_alpha   90.00
_cell.angle_beta   90.00
_cell.angle_gamma   90.00
#
_symmetry.space_group_name_H-M   'P 1'
#
loop_
_entity.id
_entity.type
_entity.pdbx_description
1 polymer ?
#
loop_
_entity_poly.entity_id
_entity_poly.type
_entity_poly.pdbx_seq_one_letter_code
_entity_poly.pdbx_strand_id
1 'polypeptide(L)'
;KKFKMIVLDERNLSISIENCQSNQGYSQTIPCRQQKQESGYIASAQICGVENIFRVGWELEDFRVEGQITQITQFLLDKQGWAKNSLSCILPKYSLPLIHRSVVSNSLKIKCAIQLSSCCHIEAVRIFGFNKVFCEYNEDTKTCGRKVINNDTVLYYTTITKDAENKFYPEEYVFCNSMGSYLSIRITWATDLDSTVTGYTESQTPTPKID
;
A
#
# COMPACT_ATOMS: atom_id res chain seq x y z
N LYS A 1 7.37 -5.22 -12.64
CA LYS A 1 6.85 -4.62 -13.90
C LYS A 1 7.31 -3.18 -14.00
N LYS A 2 7.31 -2.57 -15.20
CA LYS A 2 7.68 -1.16 -15.37
C LYS A 2 6.68 -0.25 -14.66
N PHE A 3 7.18 0.89 -14.19
CA PHE A 3 6.34 1.96 -13.68
C PHE A 3 5.98 2.88 -14.84
N LYS A 4 4.70 3.23 -14.92
CA LYS A 4 4.15 4.11 -15.94
C LYS A 4 4.31 5.58 -15.54
N MET A 5 4.06 5.88 -14.26
CA MET A 5 4.08 7.23 -13.73
C MET A 5 4.31 7.26 -12.23
N ILE A 6 4.82 8.39 -11.75
CA ILE A 6 4.87 8.76 -10.34
C ILE A 6 3.78 9.81 -10.07
N VAL A 7 3.14 9.70 -8.91
CA VAL A 7 2.11 10.62 -8.45
C VAL A 7 2.58 11.25 -7.14
N LEU A 8 2.74 12.57 -7.11
CA LEU A 8 3.12 13.33 -5.93
C LEU A 8 1.89 14.08 -5.40
N ASP A 9 1.28 13.55 -4.34
CA ASP A 9 -0.06 13.91 -3.87
C ASP A 9 -1.10 13.72 -4.98
N GLU A 10 -1.42 14.78 -5.73
CA GLU A 10 -2.35 14.78 -6.87
C GLU A 10 -1.63 15.02 -8.22
N ARG A 11 -0.32 15.30 -8.20
CA ARG A 11 0.46 15.66 -9.39
C ARG A 11 0.99 14.43 -10.10
N ASN A 12 0.59 14.26 -11.35
CA ASN A 12 0.98 13.15 -12.20
C ASN A 12 2.24 13.49 -13.02
N LEU A 13 3.31 12.72 -12.85
CA LEU A 13 4.54 12.87 -13.62
C LEU A 13 4.84 11.60 -14.42
N SER A 14 4.99 11.74 -15.74
CA SER A 14 5.39 10.65 -16.63
C SER A 14 6.87 10.32 -16.45
N ILE A 15 7.20 9.04 -16.42
CA ILE A 15 8.59 8.57 -16.25
C ILE A 15 9.28 8.52 -17.61
N SER A 16 10.42 9.21 -17.73
CA SER A 16 11.38 9.09 -18.84
C SER A 16 12.69 8.43 -18.35
N ILE A 17 13.71 8.34 -19.21
CA ILE A 17 14.96 7.59 -18.91
C ILE A 17 15.68 8.15 -17.66
N GLU A 18 15.70 9.47 -17.49
CA GLU A 18 16.42 10.13 -16.37
C GLU A 18 15.58 11.14 -15.59
N ASN A 19 14.35 11.39 -16.03
CA ASN A 19 13.51 12.45 -15.48
C ASN A 19 12.04 12.05 -15.40
N CYS A 20 11.34 12.59 -14.42
CA CYS A 20 9.90 12.49 -14.28
C CYS A 20 9.32 13.88 -14.51
N GLN A 21 8.43 14.01 -15.49
CA GLN A 21 7.96 15.31 -15.98
C GLN A 21 6.44 15.41 -15.91
N SER A 22 5.95 16.58 -15.49
CA SER A 22 4.53 16.90 -15.56
C SER A 22 4.12 17.15 -17.01
N ASN A 23 2.99 16.56 -17.41
CA ASN A 23 2.36 16.86 -18.70
C ASN A 23 1.33 18.01 -18.58
N GLN A 24 1.14 18.58 -17.39
CA GLN A 24 0.09 19.55 -17.08
C GLN A 24 0.70 20.87 -16.60
N GLY A 25 1.02 21.77 -17.53
CA GLY A 25 1.17 23.24 -17.34
C GLY A 25 2.28 23.76 -16.41
N TYR A 26 2.78 22.96 -15.48
CA TYR A 26 3.86 23.29 -14.55
C TYR A 26 5.15 22.63 -15.04
N SER A 27 6.23 23.40 -15.18
CA SER A 27 7.56 22.88 -15.50
C SER A 27 8.17 22.17 -14.28
N GLN A 28 7.53 21.10 -13.81
CA GLN A 28 8.06 20.27 -12.74
C GLN A 28 8.74 19.06 -13.37
N THR A 29 10.06 19.09 -13.32
CA THR A 29 10.94 17.98 -13.69
C THR A 29 11.69 17.55 -12.44
N ILE A 30 11.65 16.27 -12.11
CA ILE A 30 12.47 15.70 -11.04
C ILE A 30 13.37 14.60 -11.59
N PRO A 31 14.61 14.45 -11.10
CA PRO A 31 15.44 13.32 -11.44
C PRO A 31 14.74 12.02 -11.02
N CYS A 32 14.59 11.09 -11.95
CA CYS A 32 14.07 9.77 -11.64
C CYS A 32 14.63 8.72 -12.59
N ARG A 33 14.70 7.48 -12.13
CA ARG A 33 15.21 6.35 -12.91
C ARG A 33 14.40 5.11 -12.62
N GLN A 34 14.28 4.25 -13.62
CA GLN A 34 13.81 2.89 -13.44
C GLN A 34 14.81 1.90 -14.04
N GLN A 35 15.14 0.86 -13.29
CA GLN A 35 16.09 -0.17 -13.71
C GLN A 35 15.41 -1.53 -13.66
N LYS A 36 15.58 -2.31 -14.74
CA LYS A 36 15.16 -3.72 -14.76
C LYS A 36 16.08 -4.56 -13.86
N GLN A 37 15.49 -5.42 -13.06
CA GLN A 37 16.13 -6.40 -12.19
C GLN A 37 15.62 -7.80 -12.57
N GLU A 38 16.23 -8.87 -12.05
CA GLU A 38 15.84 -10.26 -12.36
C GLU A 38 14.35 -10.52 -12.09
N SER A 39 13.86 -10.07 -10.94
CA SER A 39 12.47 -10.26 -10.49
C SER A 39 11.52 -9.10 -10.83
N GLY A 40 12.00 -8.02 -11.47
CA GLY A 40 11.13 -6.87 -11.73
C GLY A 40 11.82 -5.58 -12.13
N TYR A 41 11.35 -4.47 -11.57
CA TYR A 41 11.91 -3.14 -11.79
C TYR A 41 12.02 -2.42 -10.46
N ILE A 42 13.10 -1.67 -10.28
CA ILE A 42 13.26 -0.73 -9.18
C ILE A 42 13.12 0.66 -9.78
N ALA A 43 12.25 1.49 -9.21
CA ALA A 43 12.16 2.91 -9.52
C ALA A 43 12.63 3.74 -8.33
N SER A 44 13.28 4.86 -8.64
CA SER A 44 13.69 5.85 -7.65
C SER A 44 13.50 7.25 -8.21
N ALA A 45 13.02 8.17 -7.40
CA ALA A 45 12.92 9.59 -7.72
C ALA A 45 13.60 10.41 -6.63
N GLN A 46 14.27 11.49 -7.04
CA GLN A 46 14.84 12.47 -6.12
C GLN A 46 13.83 13.60 -5.93
N ILE A 47 13.20 13.62 -4.76
CA ILE A 47 12.13 14.55 -4.42
C ILE A 47 12.69 15.60 -3.46
N CYS A 48 12.66 16.87 -3.87
CA CYS A 48 12.99 18.01 -3.02
C CYS A 48 11.73 18.53 -2.31
N GLY A 49 11.90 19.17 -1.15
CA GLY A 49 10.79 19.77 -0.40
C GLY A 49 9.79 18.73 0.13
N VAL A 50 10.29 17.60 0.65
CA VAL A 50 9.46 16.47 1.12
C VAL A 50 8.48 16.87 2.22
N GLU A 51 8.75 17.92 2.98
CA GLU A 51 7.84 18.53 3.96
C GLU A 51 6.55 19.05 3.31
N ASN A 52 6.57 19.29 2.00
CA ASN A 52 5.42 19.74 1.23
C ASN A 52 4.64 18.59 0.57
N ILE A 53 5.09 17.35 0.70
CA ILE A 53 4.46 16.18 0.07
C ILE A 53 3.93 15.24 1.15
N PHE A 54 2.70 14.75 0.98
CA PHE A 54 2.08 13.80 1.89
C PHE A 54 2.20 12.36 1.38
N ARG A 55 2.06 12.15 0.06
CA ARG A 55 2.06 10.83 -0.56
C ARG A 55 2.85 10.79 -1.85
N VAL A 56 3.57 9.69 -2.04
CA VAL A 56 4.14 9.27 -3.31
C VAL A 56 3.43 8.00 -3.78
N GLY A 57 2.79 8.04 -4.94
CA GLY A 57 2.19 6.89 -5.61
C GLY A 57 3.02 6.47 -6.82
N TRP A 58 3.16 5.16 -7.04
CA TRP A 58 3.79 4.61 -8.23
C TRP A 58 2.79 3.74 -8.98
N GLU A 59 2.38 4.17 -10.17
CA GLU A 59 1.45 3.40 -11.00
C GLU A 59 2.21 2.41 -11.87
N LEU A 60 1.79 1.15 -11.82
CA LEU A 60 2.37 0.07 -12.62
C LEU A 60 1.71 0.03 -14.00
N GLU A 61 2.51 -0.18 -15.05
CA GLU A 61 2.01 -0.15 -16.44
C GLU A 61 0.93 -1.21 -16.74
N ASP A 62 1.14 -2.42 -16.24
CA ASP A 62 0.33 -3.62 -16.52
C ASP A 62 -0.58 -4.05 -15.36
N PHE A 63 -0.68 -3.23 -14.30
CA PHE A 63 -1.58 -3.52 -13.19
C PHE A 63 -2.76 -2.57 -13.31
N ARG A 64 -3.77 -2.93 -14.10
CA ARG A 64 -5.00 -2.14 -14.26
C ARG A 64 -6.20 -3.00 -13.91
N VAL A 65 -6.99 -2.49 -12.98
CA VAL A 65 -8.35 -2.97 -12.73
C VAL A 65 -9.27 -1.87 -13.24
N GLU A 66 -10.22 -2.22 -14.11
CA GLU A 66 -11.10 -1.23 -14.75
C GLU A 66 -11.83 -0.37 -13.71
N GLY A 67 -11.83 0.95 -13.92
CA GLY A 67 -12.40 1.92 -12.99
C GLY A 67 -11.66 2.02 -11.64
N GLN A 68 -10.45 1.47 -11.51
CA GLN A 68 -9.66 1.52 -10.29
C GLN A 68 -8.25 2.06 -10.54
N ILE A 69 -7.73 2.79 -9.57
CA ILE A 69 -6.34 3.25 -9.55
C ILE A 69 -5.52 2.33 -8.66
N THR A 70 -4.36 1.93 -9.17
CA THR A 70 -3.51 0.86 -8.65
C THR A 70 -2.10 1.40 -8.48
N GLN A 71 -1.94 2.20 -7.44
CA GLN A 71 -0.67 2.85 -7.11
C GLN A 71 -0.04 2.16 -5.92
N ILE A 72 1.25 1.84 -6.01
CA ILE A 72 2.04 1.53 -4.82
C ILE A 72 2.27 2.85 -4.08
N THR A 73 1.59 3.02 -2.94
CA THR A 73 1.59 4.27 -2.18
C THR A 73 2.59 4.24 -1.04
N GLN A 74 3.32 5.33 -0.87
CA GLN A 74 4.18 5.61 0.27
C GLN A 74 3.70 6.93 0.89
N PHE A 75 3.46 6.92 2.20
CA PHE A 75 3.09 8.12 2.94
C PHE A 75 4.33 8.68 3.63
N LEU A 76 4.57 9.98 3.46
CA LEU A 76 5.70 10.68 4.03
C LEU A 76 5.27 11.29 5.37
N LEU A 77 6.01 10.97 6.43
CA LEU A 77 5.84 11.57 7.75
C LEU A 77 6.86 12.68 7.91
N ASP A 78 6.37 13.89 8.13
CA ASP A 78 7.20 15.02 8.55
C ASP A 78 7.20 15.15 10.09
N LYS A 79 7.76 16.27 10.60
CA LYS A 79 7.80 16.55 12.05
C LYS A 79 6.41 16.69 12.69
N GLN A 80 5.36 16.94 11.90
CA GLN A 80 3.97 17.03 12.35
C GLN A 80 3.26 15.66 12.33
N GLY A 81 3.95 14.61 11.87
CA GLY A 81 3.44 13.24 11.82
C GLY A 81 2.25 13.11 10.88
N TRP A 82 1.15 12.53 11.37
CA TRP A 82 -0.07 12.30 10.58
C TRP A 82 -0.99 13.53 10.47
N ALA A 83 -0.59 14.70 11.01
CA ALA A 83 -1.43 15.88 11.04
C ALA A 83 -1.74 16.46 9.64
N LYS A 84 -0.88 16.18 8.65
CA LYS A 84 -1.04 16.66 7.26
C LYS A 84 -2.09 15.91 6.42
N ASN A 85 -2.95 15.11 7.05
CA ASN A 85 -3.94 14.29 6.35
C ASN A 85 -5.09 15.08 5.70
N SER A 86 -5.10 16.42 5.75
CA SER A 86 -6.17 17.24 5.16
C SER A 86 -6.28 17.12 3.62
N LEU A 87 -5.32 16.47 2.96
CA LEU A 87 -5.28 16.26 1.51
C LEU A 87 -5.77 14.87 1.07
N SER A 88 -6.16 14.00 2.01
CA SER A 88 -6.53 12.62 1.70
C SER A 88 -7.76 12.19 2.47
N CYS A 89 -8.70 11.63 1.74
CA CYS A 89 -9.91 11.03 2.26
C CYS A 89 -9.58 9.75 3.06
N ILE A 90 -8.57 8.99 2.62
CA ILE A 90 -8.04 7.81 3.33
C ILE A 90 -7.08 8.27 4.43
N LEU A 91 -7.20 7.65 5.61
CA LEU A 91 -6.36 7.86 6.80
C LEU A 91 -5.35 6.71 6.94
N PRO A 92 -4.06 6.90 6.61
CA PRO A 92 -3.10 5.81 6.65
C PRO A 92 -2.80 5.35 8.09
N LYS A 93 -2.79 6.28 9.07
CA LYS A 93 -2.61 5.99 10.50
C LYS A 93 -3.55 4.89 11.02
N TYR A 94 -4.81 4.91 10.59
CA TYR A 94 -5.83 3.96 11.02
C TYR A 94 -5.91 2.71 10.12
N SER A 95 -5.19 2.71 9.01
CA SER A 95 -5.12 1.61 8.03
C SER A 95 -3.86 0.74 8.22
N LEU A 96 -3.00 1.06 9.20
CA LEU A 96 -1.77 0.32 9.48
C LEU A 96 -2.03 -1.14 9.93
N PRO A 97 -1.08 -2.06 9.66
CA PRO A 97 0.18 -1.82 8.95
C PRO A 97 0.02 -1.90 7.41
N LEU A 98 0.84 -1.14 6.67
CA LEU A 98 0.82 -1.15 5.19
C LEU A 98 1.78 -2.17 4.57
N ILE A 99 2.61 -2.80 5.41
CA ILE A 99 3.55 -3.84 4.99
C ILE A 99 3.43 -4.98 5.98
N HIS A 100 3.00 -6.14 5.49
CA HIS A 100 2.97 -7.40 6.23
C HIS A 100 4.05 -8.31 5.65
N ARG A 101 5.00 -8.73 6.49
CA ARG A 101 6.11 -9.61 6.09
C ARG A 101 5.91 -10.99 6.68
N SER A 102 6.26 -12.03 5.91
CA SER A 102 6.29 -13.42 6.34
C SER A 102 5.00 -13.87 7.05
N VAL A 103 3.86 -13.62 6.42
CA VAL A 103 2.55 -13.99 6.99
C VAL A 103 2.38 -15.51 6.91
N VAL A 104 2.47 -16.17 8.07
CA VAL A 104 2.37 -17.64 8.21
C VAL A 104 0.93 -18.13 8.07
N SER A 105 -0.04 -17.35 8.54
CA SER A 105 -1.47 -17.65 8.41
C SER A 105 -1.89 -17.70 6.93
N ASN A 106 -2.85 -18.58 6.60
CA ASN A 106 -3.48 -18.62 5.28
C ASN A 106 -4.46 -17.47 5.04
N SER A 107 -4.68 -16.62 6.03
CA SER A 107 -5.52 -15.43 5.88
C SER A 107 -5.02 -14.25 6.70
N LEU A 108 -5.36 -13.05 6.25
CA LEU A 108 -4.98 -11.79 6.87
C LEU A 108 -6.13 -10.79 6.79
N LYS A 109 -6.42 -10.13 7.91
CA LYS A 109 -7.39 -9.04 7.97
C LYS A 109 -6.75 -7.74 7.50
N ILE A 110 -7.31 -7.15 6.46
CA ILE A 110 -6.92 -5.86 5.92
C ILE A 110 -7.89 -4.76 6.34
N LYS A 111 -7.36 -3.55 6.50
CA LYS A 111 -8.03 -2.37 7.03
C LYS A 111 -7.85 -1.19 6.09
N CYS A 112 -8.90 -0.41 5.91
CA CYS A 112 -8.85 0.88 5.25
C CYS A 112 -9.78 1.85 5.97
N ALA A 113 -9.23 2.95 6.47
CA ALA A 113 -9.99 3.97 7.18
C ALA A 113 -10.13 5.23 6.34
N ILE A 114 -11.30 5.87 6.42
CA ILE A 114 -11.58 7.15 5.78
C ILE A 114 -12.00 8.19 6.83
N GLN A 115 -11.74 9.45 6.50
CA GLN A 115 -12.22 10.62 7.23
C GLN A 115 -13.40 11.25 6.48
N LEU A 116 -14.61 11.19 7.04
CA LEU A 116 -15.84 11.60 6.35
C LEU A 116 -15.80 13.06 5.91
N SER A 117 -15.31 13.98 6.74
CA SER A 117 -15.17 15.40 6.39
C SER A 117 -14.29 15.62 5.15
N SER A 118 -13.26 14.79 4.99
CA SER A 118 -12.33 14.82 3.84
C SER A 118 -12.82 13.98 2.65
N CYS A 119 -13.93 13.26 2.82
CA CYS A 119 -14.59 12.43 1.80
C CYS A 119 -15.91 13.03 1.30
N CYS A 120 -16.17 14.33 1.53
CA CYS A 120 -17.48 14.95 1.25
C CYS A 120 -18.65 14.25 1.96
N HIS A 121 -18.39 13.63 3.12
CA HIS A 121 -19.33 12.78 3.86
C HIS A 121 -19.88 11.58 3.07
N ILE A 122 -19.19 11.17 1.99
CA ILE A 122 -19.55 10.00 1.19
C ILE A 122 -18.73 8.79 1.65
N GLU A 123 -19.43 7.72 1.97
CA GLU A 123 -18.83 6.40 2.22
C GLU A 123 -18.78 5.62 0.91
N ALA A 124 -17.64 5.68 0.20
CA ALA A 124 -17.42 4.94 -1.05
C ALA A 124 -16.04 4.28 -1.04
N VAL A 125 -15.95 3.09 -0.43
CA VAL A 125 -14.70 2.38 -0.20
C VAL A 125 -14.66 1.07 -0.96
N ARG A 126 -13.56 0.80 -1.66
CA ARG A 126 -13.30 -0.47 -2.31
C ARG A 126 -11.95 -1.04 -1.91
N ILE A 127 -11.94 -2.29 -1.43
CA ILE A 127 -10.72 -3.04 -1.12
C ILE A 127 -10.57 -4.17 -2.14
N PHE A 128 -9.49 -4.19 -2.90
CA PHE A 128 -9.32 -5.10 -4.04
C PHE A 128 -7.85 -5.48 -4.26
N GLY A 129 -7.63 -6.58 -4.97
CA GLY A 129 -6.31 -7.08 -5.38
C GLY A 129 -6.16 -7.03 -6.90
N PHE A 130 -5.29 -7.87 -7.46
CA PHE A 130 -5.01 -7.85 -8.90
C PHE A 130 -6.22 -8.22 -9.76
N ASN A 131 -6.96 -9.28 -9.41
CA ASN A 131 -8.06 -9.81 -10.22
C ASN A 131 -9.38 -9.97 -9.43
N LYS A 132 -9.44 -9.47 -8.20
CA LYS A 132 -10.59 -9.68 -7.32
C LYS A 132 -10.87 -8.45 -6.48
N VAL A 133 -12.16 -8.13 -6.33
CA VAL A 133 -12.64 -7.20 -5.32
C VAL A 133 -12.89 -8.00 -4.06
N PHE A 134 -12.23 -7.65 -2.97
CA PHE A 134 -12.38 -8.34 -1.69
C PHE A 134 -13.60 -7.85 -0.92
N CYS A 135 -13.85 -6.53 -0.99
CA CYS A 135 -15.07 -5.94 -0.47
C CYS A 135 -15.29 -4.54 -1.08
N GLU A 136 -16.54 -4.10 -1.00
CA GLU A 136 -17.03 -2.79 -1.41
C GLU A 136 -18.06 -2.28 -0.39
N TYR A 137 -17.97 -1.00 -0.08
CA TYR A 137 -18.91 -0.29 0.78
C TYR A 137 -19.33 1.03 0.13
N ASN A 138 -20.59 1.13 -0.25
CA ASN A 138 -21.28 2.32 -0.74
C ASN A 138 -22.78 2.25 -0.41
N GLU A 139 -23.58 3.14 -1.00
CA GLU A 139 -25.03 3.20 -0.76
C GLU A 139 -25.73 1.86 -1.13
N ASP A 140 -25.30 1.24 -2.23
CA ASP A 140 -25.91 0.03 -2.80
C ASP A 140 -25.30 -1.27 -2.26
N THR A 141 -24.00 -1.27 -1.98
CA THR A 141 -23.20 -2.47 -1.67
C THR A 141 -22.53 -2.33 -0.32
N LYS A 142 -22.73 -3.29 0.59
CA LYS A 142 -22.20 -3.23 1.97
C LYS A 142 -21.51 -4.55 2.36
N THR A 143 -20.48 -4.91 1.62
CA THR A 143 -19.76 -6.19 1.82
C THR A 143 -18.53 -6.06 2.72
N CYS A 144 -17.98 -4.85 2.90
CA CYS A 144 -16.93 -4.62 3.88
C CYS A 144 -17.47 -4.65 5.30
N GLY A 145 -16.71 -5.22 6.23
CA GLY A 145 -16.93 -4.95 7.65
C GLY A 145 -16.71 -3.46 7.93
N ARG A 146 -17.55 -2.86 8.77
CA ARG A 146 -17.53 -1.41 9.09
C ARG A 146 -17.45 -1.19 10.59
N LYS A 147 -16.60 -0.26 11.02
CA LYS A 147 -16.49 0.17 12.41
C LYS A 147 -16.27 1.69 12.48
N VAL A 148 -17.17 2.39 13.16
CA VAL A 148 -16.98 3.81 13.49
C VAL A 148 -15.93 3.92 14.60
N ILE A 149 -14.90 4.72 14.39
CA ILE A 149 -13.83 4.95 15.36
C ILE A 149 -14.13 6.19 16.21
N ASN A 150 -14.63 7.24 15.56
CA ASN A 150 -15.15 8.47 16.16
C ASN A 150 -16.16 9.10 15.18
N ASN A 151 -16.70 10.27 15.50
CA ASN A 151 -17.74 10.94 14.70
C ASN A 151 -17.36 11.22 13.24
N ASP A 152 -16.07 11.23 12.91
CA ASP A 152 -15.57 11.61 11.59
C ASP A 152 -14.72 10.51 10.92
N THR A 153 -14.39 9.43 11.65
CA THR A 153 -13.49 8.38 11.16
C THR A 153 -14.20 7.03 11.11
N VAL A 154 -14.23 6.42 9.92
CA VAL A 154 -14.83 5.10 9.70
C VAL A 154 -13.77 4.14 9.18
N LEU A 155 -13.67 2.98 9.82
CA LEU A 155 -12.77 1.89 9.43
C LEU A 155 -13.56 0.80 8.70
N TYR A 156 -13.08 0.45 7.50
CA TYR A 156 -13.53 -0.70 6.74
C TYR A 156 -12.50 -1.81 6.80
N TYR A 157 -12.96 -3.05 6.76
CA TYR A 157 -12.09 -4.20 6.78
C TYR A 157 -12.66 -5.41 6.06
N THR A 158 -11.77 -6.26 5.59
CA THR A 158 -12.09 -7.57 5.01
C THR A 158 -10.96 -8.57 5.32
N THR A 159 -11.23 -9.85 5.15
CA THR A 159 -10.23 -10.92 5.29
C THR A 159 -9.81 -11.38 3.91
N ILE A 160 -8.49 -11.44 3.69
CA ILE A 160 -7.88 -11.88 2.44
C ILE A 160 -7.23 -13.22 2.70
N THR A 161 -7.44 -14.17 1.81
CA THR A 161 -6.84 -15.50 1.86
C THR A 161 -5.64 -15.57 0.92
N LYS A 162 -4.61 -16.28 1.37
CA LYS A 162 -3.43 -16.64 0.58
C LYS A 162 -3.87 -17.27 -0.74
N ASP A 163 -3.29 -16.77 -1.82
CA ASP A 163 -3.56 -17.22 -3.18
C ASP A 163 -2.23 -17.67 -3.81
N ALA A 164 -1.98 -18.99 -3.78
CA ALA A 164 -0.75 -19.58 -4.28
C ALA A 164 -0.66 -19.56 -5.82
N GLU A 165 -1.78 -19.39 -6.51
CA GLU A 165 -1.85 -19.29 -7.97
C GLU A 165 -1.66 -17.85 -8.45
N ASN A 166 -1.64 -16.87 -7.53
CA ASN A 166 -1.34 -15.49 -7.86
C ASN A 166 0.05 -15.42 -8.50
N LYS A 167 0.12 -14.86 -9.71
CA LYS A 167 1.37 -14.69 -10.48
C LYS A 167 2.46 -13.88 -9.78
N PHE A 168 2.13 -13.17 -8.70
CA PHE A 168 3.06 -12.39 -7.90
C PHE A 168 3.50 -13.09 -6.60
N TYR A 169 2.97 -14.29 -6.32
CA TYR A 169 3.30 -15.07 -5.13
C TYR A 169 4.82 -15.23 -4.95
N PRO A 170 5.37 -15.09 -3.73
CA PRO A 170 4.69 -14.92 -2.44
C PRO A 170 4.22 -13.50 -2.12
N GLU A 171 4.43 -12.54 -3.02
CA GLU A 171 4.02 -11.16 -2.83
C GLU A 171 2.60 -10.90 -3.34
N GLU A 172 1.83 -10.15 -2.57
CA GLU A 172 0.50 -9.70 -2.94
C GLU A 172 0.33 -8.24 -2.58
N TYR A 173 -0.26 -7.48 -3.50
CA TYR A 173 -0.66 -6.10 -3.25
C TYR A 173 -2.17 -6.01 -3.15
N VAL A 174 -2.61 -5.32 -2.11
CA VAL A 174 -4.01 -5.00 -1.85
C VAL A 174 -4.14 -3.49 -1.91
N PHE A 175 -5.19 -3.01 -2.57
CA PHE A 175 -5.45 -1.60 -2.77
C PHE A 175 -6.75 -1.22 -2.07
N CYS A 176 -6.76 0.00 -1.54
CA CYS A 176 -7.96 0.68 -1.09
C CYS A 176 -8.13 1.98 -1.85
N ASN A 177 -9.30 2.13 -2.48
CA ASN A 177 -9.69 3.36 -3.16
C ASN A 177 -10.94 3.95 -2.51
N SER A 178 -10.95 5.27 -2.35
CA SER A 178 -12.10 6.04 -1.91
C SER A 178 -11.94 7.48 -2.36
N MET A 179 -12.97 8.09 -2.96
CA MET A 179 -13.02 9.54 -3.30
C MET A 179 -11.67 10.15 -3.75
N GLY A 180 -11.04 9.60 -4.81
CA GLY A 180 -9.77 10.10 -5.35
C GLY A 180 -8.52 9.85 -4.49
N SER A 181 -8.66 9.21 -3.33
CA SER A 181 -7.58 8.78 -2.46
C SER A 181 -7.29 7.29 -2.64
N TYR A 182 -6.01 6.96 -2.52
CA TYR A 182 -5.48 5.62 -2.80
C TYR A 182 -4.52 5.22 -1.70
N LEU A 183 -4.54 3.94 -1.34
CA LEU A 183 -3.63 3.30 -0.41
C LEU A 183 -3.34 1.88 -0.89
N SER A 184 -2.08 1.47 -0.82
CA SER A 184 -1.66 0.09 -1.08
C SER A 184 -1.08 -0.56 0.16
N ILE A 185 -1.33 -1.85 0.32
CA ILE A 185 -0.79 -2.70 1.37
C ILE A 185 -0.03 -3.83 0.69
N ARG A 186 1.25 -4.00 1.05
CA ARG A 186 2.08 -5.10 0.60
C ARG A 186 1.99 -6.24 1.59
N ILE A 187 1.74 -7.44 1.10
CA ILE A 187 1.75 -8.68 1.85
C ILE A 187 2.82 -9.59 1.26
N THR A 188 3.64 -10.18 2.10
CA THR A 188 4.53 -11.29 1.74
C THR A 188 4.10 -12.50 2.55
N TRP A 189 3.54 -13.51 1.89
CA TRP A 189 3.13 -14.75 2.51
C TRP A 189 4.37 -15.62 2.82
N ALA A 190 4.36 -16.32 3.95
CA ALA A 190 5.44 -17.25 4.25
C ALA A 190 5.41 -18.42 3.25
N THR A 191 6.59 -18.77 2.77
CA THR A 191 6.84 -19.94 1.93
C THR A 191 7.42 -21.07 2.78
N ASP A 192 7.35 -22.31 2.31
CA ASP A 192 7.88 -23.46 3.07
C ASP A 192 9.40 -23.36 3.34
N LEU A 193 10.11 -22.55 2.54
CA LEU A 193 11.52 -22.17 2.74
C LEU A 193 11.74 -21.22 3.93
N ASP A 194 10.73 -20.44 4.33
CA ASP A 194 10.84 -19.55 5.49
C ASP A 194 10.73 -20.32 6.80
N SER A 195 10.01 -21.45 6.80
CA SER A 195 9.83 -22.33 7.96
C SER A 195 11.08 -23.16 8.30
N THR A 196 12.00 -23.37 7.36
CA THR A 196 13.25 -24.11 7.59
C THR A 196 14.37 -23.28 8.19
N VAL A 197 14.27 -21.94 8.19
CA VAL A 197 15.31 -21.04 8.74
C VAL A 197 15.19 -20.86 10.28
N THR A 198 14.07 -21.24 10.89
CA THR A 198 13.88 -21.20 12.36
C THR A 198 14.19 -22.50 13.09
N GLY A 199 14.64 -23.55 12.39
CA GLY A 199 15.26 -24.71 13.02
C GLY A 199 16.77 -24.48 13.22
N TYR A 200 17.33 -24.92 14.34
CA TYR A 200 18.74 -24.78 14.79
C TYR A 200 19.03 -23.43 15.51
N THR A 201 19.31 -23.32 16.81
CA THR A 201 19.86 -24.30 17.77
C THR A 201 19.47 -23.88 19.19
N GLU A 202 18.69 -24.69 19.92
CA GLU A 202 18.72 -24.64 21.38
C GLU A 202 20.11 -25.11 21.81
N SER A 203 20.96 -24.16 22.22
CA SER A 203 22.22 -24.48 22.88
C SER A 203 21.88 -25.16 24.20
N GLN A 204 22.08 -26.48 24.24
CA GLN A 204 22.13 -27.24 25.49
C GLN A 204 23.21 -26.62 26.37
N THR A 205 22.78 -25.94 27.43
CA THR A 205 23.68 -25.48 28.49
C THR A 205 24.09 -26.70 29.31
N PRO A 206 25.38 -27.04 29.45
CA PRO A 206 25.80 -28.11 30.33
C PRO A 206 25.61 -27.66 31.79
N THR A 207 24.92 -28.46 32.58
CA THR A 207 24.81 -28.28 34.04
C THR A 207 26.20 -28.45 34.65
N PRO A 208 26.69 -27.49 35.47
CA PRO A 208 27.94 -27.70 36.20
C PRO A 208 27.70 -28.72 37.33
N LYS A 209 28.53 -29.76 37.38
CA LYS A 209 28.67 -30.60 38.58
C LYS A 209 29.37 -29.77 39.66
N ILE A 210 28.77 -29.75 40.85
CA ILE A 210 29.39 -29.26 42.07
C ILE A 210 30.05 -30.47 42.72
N ASP A 211 31.38 -30.42 42.86
CA ASP A 211 32.14 -31.18 43.86
C ASP A 211 32.60 -30.18 44.93
#